data_AF-A0A955BHX5-F1
#
_entry.id   AF-A0A955BHX5-F1
#
_cell.length_a   1.000
_cell.length_b   1.000
_cell.length_c   1.000
_cell.angle_alpha   90.00
_cell.angle_beta   90.00
_cell.angle_gamma   90.00
#
_symmetry.space_group_name_H-M   'P 1'
#
loop_
_entity.id
_entity.type
_entity.pdbx_description
1 polymer ?
#
loop_
_entity_poly.entity_id
_entity_poly.type
_entity_poly.pdbx_seq_one_letter_code
_entity_poly.pdbx_strand_id
1 'polypeptide(L)'
;MSDNLEPRDLSVDSPTRNATRSTRPSETETSRDRRRGERLRGSERASELATKLPSVAEHPLAAALLHDTDAGLAAVIFFAPLFMGGRHPLGRLVLVSIIGATAMAWFARQCLVARAGWNRSPAQWLIVAALALVVLQILPLPESLVRILSPYQSANLPLWHSGSESAGESAGQLGVWNRVSLAPAETRNGLLMLTAYGLLFVVVLQRLRQLADLERLLRWIAIAAMGMAALGLLQFFFGNSKFLWMYEHPFRTTDGVVKGSFSNQNHFAHFLALGIGPLVWWL
;
A
#
# COMPACT_ATOMS: atom_id res chain seq x y z
N MET A 1 57.42 -9.67 20.78
CA MET A 1 57.38 -10.83 21.69
C MET A 1 56.11 -11.59 21.35
N SER A 2 56.16 -12.39 20.30
CA SER A 2 56.55 -13.82 20.34
C SER A 2 55.35 -14.62 20.84
N ASP A 3 54.64 -15.30 19.94
CA ASP A 3 54.81 -16.75 19.65
C ASP A 3 54.02 -17.57 20.69
N ASN A 4 53.26 -18.64 20.42
CA ASN A 4 53.34 -19.70 19.42
C ASN A 4 52.03 -20.55 19.54
N LEU A 5 51.51 -21.12 18.43
CA LEU A 5 51.53 -22.57 18.05
C LEU A 5 51.01 -23.51 19.16
N GLU A 6 50.19 -24.55 18.97
CA GLU A 6 49.64 -25.28 17.81
C GLU A 6 48.62 -26.34 18.36
N PRO A 7 47.94 -27.14 17.52
CA PRO A 7 46.71 -27.87 17.84
C PRO A 7 46.92 -29.32 18.28
N ARG A 8 45.85 -29.96 18.77
CA ARG A 8 45.78 -31.41 18.99
C ARG A 8 44.80 -32.08 18.04
N ASP A 9 45.36 -32.89 17.15
CA ASP A 9 44.73 -34.03 16.48
C ASP A 9 44.23 -35.06 17.51
N LEU A 10 43.05 -35.62 17.27
CA LEU A 10 42.71 -36.98 17.68
C LEU A 10 41.80 -37.62 16.63
N SER A 11 42.43 -38.47 15.81
CA SER A 11 41.82 -39.53 15.03
C SER A 11 41.41 -40.70 15.93
N VAL A 12 40.20 -41.25 15.77
CA VAL A 12 39.86 -42.63 16.17
C VAL A 12 38.83 -43.22 15.20
N ASP A 13 39.10 -44.48 14.86
CA ASP A 13 38.51 -45.38 13.88
C ASP A 13 37.02 -45.76 13.99
N SER A 14 36.52 -46.16 12.81
CA SER A 14 35.39 -47.01 12.38
C SER A 14 35.00 -48.19 13.30
N PRO A 15 33.77 -48.78 13.22
CA PRO A 15 33.50 -49.79 12.17
C PRO A 15 32.04 -49.95 11.66
N THR A 16 31.97 -50.40 10.40
CA THR A 16 30.98 -51.27 9.72
C THR A 16 29.59 -51.57 10.35
N ARG A 17 28.53 -51.34 9.57
CA ARG A 17 27.24 -52.04 9.73
C ARG A 17 26.63 -52.43 8.38
N ASN A 18 26.53 -53.74 8.18
CA ASN A 18 25.96 -54.47 7.06
C ASN A 18 24.62 -55.06 7.52
N ALA A 19 23.51 -54.85 6.78
CA ALA A 19 22.21 -55.56 6.82
C ALA A 19 21.17 -54.63 6.16
N THR A 20 20.21 -55.02 5.31
CA THR A 20 19.71 -56.32 4.85
C THR A 20 18.94 -56.01 3.55
N ARG A 21 19.32 -56.66 2.44
CA ARG A 21 18.70 -56.45 1.12
C ARG A 21 17.43 -57.32 1.03
N SER A 22 16.27 -56.70 1.25
CA SER A 22 14.96 -57.31 1.00
C SER A 22 14.75 -57.43 -0.52
N THR A 23 14.73 -58.66 -1.02
CA THR A 23 14.42 -59.00 -2.41
C THR A 23 12.92 -58.83 -2.65
N ARG A 24 12.53 -57.69 -3.26
CA ARG A 24 11.20 -57.54 -3.85
C ARG A 24 11.05 -58.49 -5.04
N PRO A 25 9.90 -59.15 -5.22
CA PRO A 25 9.64 -59.96 -6.40
C PRO A 25 9.69 -59.07 -7.65
N SER A 26 10.40 -59.54 -8.67
CA SER A 26 10.52 -58.89 -9.97
C SER A 26 9.15 -58.87 -10.66
N GLU A 27 8.47 -57.73 -10.60
CA GLU A 27 7.38 -57.43 -11.52
C GLU A 27 7.91 -57.62 -12.95
N THR A 28 7.30 -58.54 -13.69
CA THR A 28 7.61 -58.75 -15.10
C THR A 28 7.38 -57.46 -15.88
N GLU A 29 8.28 -57.16 -16.82
CA GLU A 29 8.34 -55.91 -17.58
C GLU A 29 6.99 -55.56 -18.25
N THR A 30 6.24 -56.58 -18.65
CA THR A 30 4.88 -56.51 -19.19
C THR A 30 3.83 -55.98 -18.21
N SER A 31 3.98 -56.21 -16.90
CA SER A 31 3.10 -55.66 -15.86
C SER A 31 3.31 -54.16 -15.66
N ARG A 32 4.57 -53.70 -15.75
CA ARG A 32 4.93 -52.29 -15.60
C ARG A 32 4.44 -51.45 -16.77
N ASP A 33 4.61 -51.93 -18.00
CA ASP A 33 4.15 -51.19 -19.18
C ASP A 33 2.64 -51.06 -19.24
N ARG A 34 1.90 -52.08 -18.80
CA ARG A 34 0.43 -52.03 -18.74
C ARG A 34 -0.06 -50.99 -17.73
N ARG A 35 0.53 -50.95 -16.54
CA ARG A 35 0.22 -49.92 -15.52
C ARG A 35 0.63 -48.52 -15.94
N ARG A 36 1.72 -48.37 -16.72
CA ARG A 36 2.18 -47.09 -17.26
C ARG A 36 1.21 -46.57 -18.32
N GLY A 37 0.74 -47.41 -19.22
CA GLY A 37 -0.27 -47.07 -20.23
C GLY A 37 -1.61 -46.65 -19.63
N GLU A 38 -2.08 -47.32 -18.58
CA GLU A 38 -3.31 -46.95 -17.87
C GLU A 38 -3.20 -45.61 -17.12
N ARG A 39 -2.05 -45.32 -16.50
CA ARG A 39 -1.80 -44.00 -15.88
C ARG A 39 -1.74 -42.89 -16.91
N LEU A 40 -1.13 -43.13 -18.07
CA LEU A 40 -1.06 -42.14 -19.15
C LEU A 40 -2.45 -41.87 -19.72
N ARG A 41 -3.26 -42.90 -20.00
CA ARG A 41 -4.66 -42.72 -20.43
C ARG A 41 -5.55 -42.06 -19.38
N GLY A 42 -5.33 -42.34 -18.10
CA GLY A 42 -6.02 -41.67 -17.00
C GLY A 42 -5.63 -40.19 -16.89
N SER A 43 -4.33 -39.88 -17.07
CA SER A 43 -3.80 -38.51 -17.11
C SER A 43 -4.32 -37.73 -18.32
N GLU A 44 -4.37 -38.34 -19.50
CA GLU A 44 -4.89 -37.72 -20.71
C GLU A 44 -6.40 -37.47 -20.59
N ARG A 45 -7.17 -38.43 -20.07
CA ARG A 45 -8.61 -38.22 -19.81
C ARG A 45 -8.86 -37.18 -18.72
N ALA A 46 -8.05 -37.15 -17.66
CA ALA A 46 -8.15 -36.12 -16.63
C ALA A 46 -7.77 -34.74 -17.16
N SER A 47 -6.79 -34.66 -18.06
CA SER A 47 -6.40 -33.44 -18.77
C SER A 47 -7.49 -32.98 -19.75
N GLU A 48 -8.09 -33.90 -20.50
CA GLU A 48 -9.25 -33.65 -21.38
C GLU A 48 -10.50 -33.21 -20.61
N LEU A 49 -10.78 -33.82 -19.45
CA LEU A 49 -11.87 -33.44 -18.57
C LEU A 49 -11.62 -32.08 -17.90
N ALA A 50 -10.37 -31.77 -17.55
CA ALA A 50 -9.98 -30.46 -17.02
C ALA A 50 -10.01 -29.36 -18.10
N THR A 51 -9.81 -29.70 -19.37
CA THR A 51 -9.95 -28.76 -20.50
C THR A 51 -11.39 -28.63 -21.01
N LYS A 52 -12.27 -29.60 -20.72
CA LYS A 52 -13.71 -29.57 -21.07
C LYS A 52 -14.63 -29.04 -19.97
N LEU A 53 -14.13 -28.82 -18.75
CA LEU A 53 -14.86 -27.99 -17.80
C LEU A 53 -14.89 -26.58 -18.38
N PRO A 54 -16.09 -26.00 -18.65
CA PRO A 54 -16.16 -24.65 -19.17
C PRO A 54 -15.33 -23.77 -18.24
N SER A 55 -14.34 -23.06 -18.82
CA SER A 55 -13.66 -21.98 -18.12
C SER A 55 -14.77 -21.16 -17.50
N VAL A 56 -14.87 -21.18 -16.16
CA VAL A 56 -15.95 -20.55 -15.40
C VAL A 56 -16.18 -19.20 -16.06
N ALA A 57 -17.28 -19.05 -16.80
CA ALA A 57 -17.55 -17.84 -17.55
C ALA A 57 -17.59 -16.75 -16.50
N GLU A 58 -16.54 -15.92 -16.42
CA GLU A 58 -16.54 -14.82 -15.47
C GLU A 58 -17.78 -14.00 -15.82
N HIS A 59 -18.68 -13.86 -14.84
CA HIS A 59 -19.90 -13.10 -15.00
C HIS A 59 -19.53 -11.75 -15.65
N PRO A 60 -20.18 -11.29 -16.74
CA PRO A 60 -19.75 -10.10 -17.48
C PRO A 60 -19.61 -8.86 -16.58
N LEU A 61 -20.46 -8.76 -15.55
CA LEU A 61 -20.35 -7.77 -14.48
C LEU A 61 -19.04 -7.85 -13.68
N ALA A 62 -18.54 -9.04 -13.36
CA ALA A 62 -17.27 -9.22 -12.64
C ALA A 62 -16.06 -8.78 -13.48
N ALA A 63 -16.13 -8.95 -14.80
CA ALA A 63 -15.13 -8.42 -15.73
C ALA A 63 -15.20 -6.89 -15.82
N ALA A 64 -16.41 -6.32 -15.91
CA ALA A 64 -16.60 -4.86 -15.91
C ALA A 64 -16.07 -4.21 -14.61
N LEU A 65 -16.40 -4.77 -13.45
CA LEU A 65 -15.90 -4.28 -12.15
C LEU A 65 -14.38 -4.35 -12.01
N LEU A 66 -13.74 -5.33 -12.66
CA LEU A 66 -12.28 -5.39 -12.71
C LEU A 66 -11.71 -4.25 -13.55
N HIS A 67 -12.31 -3.97 -14.71
CA HIS A 67 -11.93 -2.85 -15.55
C HIS A 67 -12.14 -1.51 -14.83
N ASP A 68 -13.23 -1.35 -14.09
CA ASP A 68 -13.48 -0.16 -13.27
C ASP A 68 -12.45 -0.01 -12.15
N THR A 69 -12.02 -1.13 -11.55
CA THR A 69 -10.93 -1.12 -10.57
C THR A 69 -9.63 -0.62 -11.21
N ASP A 70 -9.31 -1.07 -12.43
CA ASP A 70 -8.11 -0.67 -13.15
C ASP A 70 -8.13 0.79 -13.57
N ALA A 71 -9.28 1.24 -14.09
CA ALA A 71 -9.52 2.63 -14.42
C ALA A 71 -9.41 3.52 -13.18
N GLY A 72 -9.93 3.06 -12.03
CA GLY A 72 -9.80 3.73 -10.75
C GLY A 72 -8.36 3.87 -10.28
N LEU A 73 -7.56 2.79 -10.35
CA LEU A 73 -6.12 2.83 -10.05
C LEU A 73 -5.35 3.76 -10.98
N ALA A 74 -5.66 3.73 -12.29
CA ALA A 74 -5.08 4.67 -13.25
C ALA A 74 -5.49 6.12 -12.90
N ALA A 75 -6.74 6.38 -12.55
CA ALA A 75 -7.21 7.69 -12.15
C ALA A 75 -6.50 8.21 -10.89
N VAL A 76 -6.20 7.35 -9.90
CA VAL A 76 -5.38 7.74 -8.75
C VAL A 76 -3.97 8.19 -9.18
N ILE A 77 -3.38 7.55 -10.17
CA ILE A 77 -2.00 7.82 -10.62
C ILE A 77 -1.93 9.06 -11.52
N PHE A 78 -2.86 9.20 -12.46
CA PHE A 78 -2.83 10.26 -13.48
C PHE A 78 -3.67 11.48 -13.11
N PHE A 79 -4.87 11.26 -12.59
CA PHE A 79 -5.86 12.32 -12.42
C PHE A 79 -5.77 12.98 -11.05
N ALA A 80 -5.62 12.21 -9.97
CA ALA A 80 -5.56 12.78 -8.62
C ALA A 80 -4.42 13.80 -8.41
N PRO A 81 -3.19 13.61 -8.94
CA PRO A 81 -2.12 14.60 -8.80
C PRO A 81 -2.43 15.95 -9.45
N LEU A 82 -3.29 16.01 -10.48
CA LEU A 82 -3.66 17.26 -11.15
C LEU A 82 -4.39 18.22 -10.21
N PHE A 83 -5.04 17.72 -9.16
CA PHE A 83 -5.74 18.53 -8.16
C PHE A 83 -4.81 18.97 -7.04
N MET A 84 -3.79 19.77 -7.36
CA MET A 84 -2.85 20.34 -6.40
C MET A 84 -2.06 19.29 -5.60
N GLY A 85 -1.73 18.17 -6.24
CA GLY A 85 -1.06 17.05 -5.58
C GLY A 85 -1.86 16.44 -4.43
N GLY A 86 -3.20 16.56 -4.44
CA GLY A 86 -4.09 15.98 -3.44
C GLY A 86 -4.04 16.63 -2.06
N ARG A 87 -3.33 17.76 -1.88
CA ARG A 87 -3.21 18.42 -0.57
C ARG A 87 -4.30 19.46 -0.30
N HIS A 88 -4.84 20.04 -1.37
CA HIS A 88 -5.97 20.96 -1.32
C HIS A 88 -7.27 20.21 -0.92
N PRO A 89 -8.22 20.81 -0.18
CA PRO A 89 -9.46 20.14 0.21
C PRO A 89 -10.21 19.47 -0.96
N LEU A 90 -10.30 20.16 -2.10
CA LEU A 90 -10.88 19.58 -3.32
C LEU A 90 -10.07 18.38 -3.84
N GLY A 91 -8.74 18.46 -3.82
CA GLY A 91 -7.88 17.35 -4.23
C GLY A 91 -8.01 16.13 -3.31
N ARG A 92 -8.17 16.35 -2.00
CA ARG A 92 -8.48 15.29 -1.03
C ARG A 92 -9.83 14.64 -1.33
N LEU A 93 -10.86 15.44 -1.59
CA LEU A 93 -12.19 14.95 -1.95
C LEU A 93 -12.12 14.07 -3.20
N VAL A 94 -11.53 14.58 -4.28
CA VAL A 94 -11.37 13.84 -5.55
C VAL A 94 -10.63 12.52 -5.32
N LEU A 95 -9.51 12.55 -4.59
CA LEU A 95 -8.72 11.36 -4.29
C LEU A 95 -9.52 10.33 -3.48
N VAL A 96 -10.19 10.75 -2.40
CA VAL A 96 -11.02 9.87 -1.57
C VAL A 96 -12.19 9.29 -2.35
N SER A 97 -12.84 10.08 -3.20
CA SER A 97 -13.94 9.60 -4.06
C SER A 97 -13.48 8.55 -5.06
N ILE A 98 -12.35 8.77 -5.74
CA ILE A 98 -11.78 7.80 -6.69
C ILE A 98 -11.41 6.51 -5.96
N ILE A 99 -10.71 6.60 -4.83
CA ILE A 99 -10.33 5.43 -4.02
C ILE A 99 -11.57 4.69 -3.54
N GLY A 100 -12.58 5.41 -3.05
CA GLY A 100 -13.83 4.83 -2.57
C GLY A 100 -14.57 4.07 -3.67
N ALA A 101 -14.70 4.66 -4.86
CA ALA A 101 -15.31 4.01 -6.02
C ALA A 101 -14.51 2.77 -6.45
N THR A 102 -13.18 2.88 -6.51
CA THR A 102 -12.26 1.78 -6.86
C THR A 102 -12.38 0.62 -5.87
N ALA A 103 -12.39 0.92 -4.56
CA ALA A 103 -12.57 -0.07 -3.51
C ALA A 103 -13.93 -0.74 -3.59
N MET A 104 -15.00 0.05 -3.79
CA MET A 104 -16.36 -0.47 -3.94
C MET A 104 -16.45 -1.44 -5.13
N ALA A 105 -15.90 -1.06 -6.29
CA ALA A 105 -15.88 -1.91 -7.48
C ALA A 105 -15.14 -3.22 -7.21
N TRP A 106 -13.97 -3.14 -6.56
CA TRP A 106 -13.19 -4.32 -6.21
C TRP A 106 -13.90 -5.25 -5.22
N PHE A 107 -14.50 -4.71 -4.14
CA PHE A 107 -15.25 -5.50 -3.15
C PHE A 107 -16.51 -6.12 -3.77
N ALA A 108 -17.26 -5.37 -4.58
CA ALA A 108 -18.41 -5.88 -5.31
C ALA A 108 -18.02 -7.05 -6.23
N ARG A 109 -16.87 -6.96 -6.91
CA ARG A 109 -16.35 -8.06 -7.72
C ARG A 109 -16.11 -9.32 -6.88
N GLN A 110 -15.58 -9.19 -5.66
CA GLN A 110 -15.33 -10.36 -4.81
C GLN A 110 -16.61 -11.11 -4.43
N CYS A 111 -17.75 -10.42 -4.34
CA CYS A 111 -19.05 -11.05 -4.10
C CYS A 111 -19.56 -11.87 -5.31
N LEU A 112 -19.05 -11.62 -6.52
CA LEU A 112 -19.50 -12.26 -7.76
C LEU A 112 -18.59 -13.40 -8.23
N VAL A 113 -17.36 -13.47 -7.73
CA VAL A 113 -16.37 -14.46 -8.17
C VAL A 113 -16.46 -15.71 -7.29
N ALA A 114 -16.62 -16.88 -7.91
CA ALA A 114 -16.78 -18.17 -7.23
C ALA A 114 -15.60 -18.56 -6.31
N ARG A 115 -14.40 -18.02 -6.56
CA ARG A 115 -13.21 -18.19 -5.72
C ARG A 115 -12.54 -16.84 -5.47
N ALA A 116 -13.11 -16.07 -4.54
CA ALA A 116 -12.45 -14.88 -4.02
C ALA A 116 -11.13 -15.30 -3.32
N GLY A 117 -10.02 -14.73 -3.77
CA GLY A 117 -8.69 -14.98 -3.21
C GLY A 117 -8.25 -13.76 -2.42
N TRP A 118 -7.77 -13.98 -1.19
CA TRP A 118 -7.25 -12.91 -0.34
C TRP A 118 -5.77 -13.13 -0.05
N ASN A 119 -4.93 -12.23 -0.54
CA ASN A 119 -3.51 -12.17 -0.24
C ASN A 119 -3.33 -11.57 1.15
N ARG A 120 -2.87 -12.39 2.09
CA ARG A 120 -2.52 -11.93 3.44
C ARG A 120 -1.11 -11.32 3.41
N SER A 121 -0.97 -10.12 3.94
CA SER A 121 0.34 -9.47 4.11
C SER A 121 0.44 -8.90 5.52
N PRO A 122 1.56 -9.06 6.23
CA PRO A 122 1.76 -8.45 7.55
C PRO A 122 1.63 -6.93 7.52
N ALA A 123 1.86 -6.29 6.37
CA ALA A 123 1.66 -4.86 6.19
C ALA A 123 0.20 -4.41 6.40
N GLN A 124 -0.78 -5.33 6.27
CA GLN A 124 -2.18 -5.02 6.61
C GLN A 124 -2.33 -4.70 8.10
N TRP A 125 -1.59 -5.39 8.98
CA TRP A 125 -1.60 -5.10 10.41
C TRP A 125 -0.99 -3.74 10.74
N LEU A 126 0.01 -3.30 9.98
CA LEU A 126 0.60 -1.97 10.14
C LEU A 126 -0.44 -0.87 9.87
N ILE A 127 -1.30 -1.05 8.85
CA ILE A 127 -2.38 -0.10 8.54
C ILE A 127 -3.43 -0.11 9.64
N VAL A 128 -3.83 -1.30 10.12
CA VAL A 128 -4.77 -1.41 11.24
C VAL A 128 -4.22 -0.73 12.49
N ALA A 129 -2.93 -0.95 12.81
CA ALA A 129 -2.27 -0.31 13.93
C ALA A 129 -2.20 1.22 13.76
N ALA A 130 -1.89 1.72 12.56
CA ALA A 130 -1.88 3.15 12.27
C ALA A 130 -3.27 3.77 12.44
N LEU A 131 -4.33 3.12 11.95
CA LEU A 131 -5.71 3.57 12.15
C LEU A 131 -6.10 3.58 13.63
N ALA A 132 -5.78 2.50 14.36
CA ALA A 132 -6.04 2.40 15.79
C ALA A 132 -5.32 3.50 16.58
N LEU A 133 -4.07 3.81 16.22
CA LEU A 133 -3.31 4.90 16.82
C LEU A 133 -3.98 6.26 16.62
N VAL A 134 -4.44 6.56 15.40
CA VAL A 134 -5.11 7.84 15.12
C VAL A 134 -6.48 7.92 15.80
N VAL A 135 -7.21 6.80 15.88
CA VAL A 135 -8.46 6.72 16.66
C VAL A 135 -8.19 6.97 18.14
N LEU A 136 -7.16 6.35 18.73
CA LEU A 136 -6.75 6.58 20.12
C LEU A 136 -6.45 8.06 20.38
N GLN A 137 -5.89 8.78 19.40
CA GLN A 137 -5.60 10.21 19.55
C GLN A 137 -6.84 11.10 19.67
N ILE A 138 -7.98 10.70 19.11
CA ILE A 138 -9.22 11.49 19.09
C ILE A 138 -10.26 11.07 20.13
N LEU A 139 -10.12 9.88 20.70
CA LEU A 139 -10.99 9.38 21.75
C LEU A 139 -10.85 10.25 23.02
N PRO A 140 -11.95 10.59 23.69
CA PRO A 140 -11.88 11.17 25.02
C PRO A 140 -11.33 10.12 25.98
N LEU A 141 -10.20 10.41 26.62
CA LEU A 141 -9.50 9.53 27.56
C LEU A 141 -9.53 10.12 28.98
N PRO A 142 -9.48 9.26 30.02
CA PRO A 142 -9.23 9.70 31.38
C PRO A 142 -7.91 10.48 31.49
N GLU A 143 -7.88 11.45 32.39
CA GLU A 143 -6.73 12.35 32.57
C GLU A 143 -5.42 11.61 32.86
N SER A 144 -5.47 10.53 33.64
CA SER A 144 -4.30 9.70 33.94
C SER A 144 -3.66 9.11 32.68
N LEU A 145 -4.47 8.63 31.74
CA LEU A 145 -3.95 8.09 30.46
C LEU A 145 -3.40 9.21 29.57
N VAL A 146 -4.03 10.38 29.56
CA VAL A 146 -3.54 11.54 28.80
C VAL A 146 -2.18 11.98 29.32
N ARG A 147 -1.97 12.06 30.64
CA ARG A 147 -0.67 12.42 31.24
C ARG A 147 0.43 11.40 30.93
N ILE A 148 0.10 10.12 30.83
CA ILE A 148 1.06 9.06 30.46
C ILE A 148 1.42 9.16 28.97
N LEU A 149 0.43 9.32 28.10
CA LEU A 149 0.62 9.32 26.64
C LEU A 149 1.17 10.65 26.11
N SER A 150 0.90 11.75 26.81
CA SER A 150 1.25 13.12 26.40
C SER A 150 1.69 13.95 27.62
N PRO A 151 2.85 13.65 28.21
CA PRO A 151 3.29 14.25 29.49
C PRO A 151 3.48 15.77 29.42
N TYR A 152 3.78 16.32 28.24
CA TYR A 152 3.99 17.75 28.03
C TYR A 152 2.70 18.51 27.66
N GLN A 153 1.55 17.85 27.64
CA GLN A 153 0.30 18.49 27.22
C GLN A 153 -0.18 19.57 28.19
N SER A 154 0.02 19.37 29.49
CA SER A 154 -0.31 20.37 30.52
C SER A 154 0.53 21.65 30.37
N ALA A 155 1.80 21.53 29.98
CA ALA A 155 2.66 22.67 29.70
C ALA A 155 2.22 23.44 28.44
N ASN A 156 1.73 22.73 27.42
CA ASN A 156 1.28 23.33 26.17
C ASN A 156 -0.16 23.91 26.24
N LEU A 157 -0.99 23.40 27.14
CA LEU A 157 -2.39 23.81 27.33
C LEU A 157 -2.70 24.12 28.80
N PRO A 158 -2.04 25.12 29.41
CA PRO A 158 -2.17 25.40 30.85
C PRO A 158 -3.61 25.76 31.24
N LEU A 159 -4.31 26.55 30.41
CA LEU A 159 -5.69 27.00 30.67
C LEU A 159 -6.77 25.90 30.54
N TRP A 160 -6.38 24.69 30.13
CA TRP A 160 -7.28 23.57 29.87
C TRP A 160 -7.13 22.42 30.87
N HIS A 161 -6.41 22.63 31.97
CA HIS A 161 -6.24 21.64 33.03
C HIS A 161 -6.65 22.25 34.37
N SER A 162 -7.45 21.53 35.13
CA SER A 162 -7.80 21.88 36.50
C SER A 162 -6.56 21.70 37.39
N GLY A 163 -5.97 22.81 37.85
CA GLY A 163 -4.83 22.78 38.77
C GLY A 163 -3.46 23.14 38.17
N SER A 164 -3.41 23.84 37.04
CA SER A 164 -2.14 24.43 36.58
C SER A 164 -1.70 25.54 37.55
N GLU A 165 -0.76 25.25 38.45
CA GLU A 165 -0.12 26.23 39.34
C GLU A 165 0.54 27.39 38.58
N SER A 166 0.78 27.21 37.27
CA SER A 166 1.34 28.19 36.34
C SER A 166 0.32 29.18 35.77
N ALA A 167 -0.98 28.99 35.98
CA ALA A 167 -2.00 29.97 35.68
C ALA A 167 -2.25 30.76 36.97
N GLY A 168 -1.60 31.93 37.09
CA GLY A 168 -1.85 32.85 38.21
C GLY A 168 -3.35 33.06 38.43
N GLU A 169 -3.73 33.30 39.68
CA GLU A 169 -5.07 33.22 40.31
C GLU A 169 -6.22 34.01 39.62
N SER A 170 -6.03 34.52 38.40
CA SER A 170 -6.98 35.31 37.62
C SER A 170 -7.10 34.89 36.14
N ALA A 171 -6.39 33.85 35.68
CA ALA A 171 -6.53 33.37 34.30
C ALA A 171 -7.71 32.39 34.20
N GLY A 172 -8.79 32.82 33.53
CA GLY A 172 -10.02 32.01 33.37
C GLY A 172 -9.75 30.63 32.77
N GLN A 173 -10.31 29.60 33.40
CA GLN A 173 -10.25 28.22 32.91
C GLN A 173 -11.14 28.07 31.66
N LEU A 174 -10.57 27.55 30.57
CA LEU A 174 -11.30 27.34 29.30
C LEU A 174 -12.02 25.98 29.24
N GLY A 175 -11.66 25.05 30.13
CA GLY A 175 -12.28 23.74 30.24
C GLY A 175 -11.29 22.66 30.69
N VAL A 176 -11.64 21.40 30.42
CA VAL A 176 -10.76 20.24 30.63
C VAL A 176 -10.46 19.58 29.29
N TRP A 177 -9.19 19.54 28.90
CA TRP A 177 -8.76 18.84 27.70
C TRP A 177 -8.52 17.36 27.99
N ASN A 178 -9.21 16.48 27.27
CA ASN A 178 -9.22 15.04 27.53
C ASN A 178 -8.86 14.18 26.30
N ARG A 179 -8.07 14.72 25.36
CA ARG A 179 -7.65 14.01 24.14
C ARG A 179 -6.15 14.15 23.94
N VAL A 180 -5.51 13.12 23.40
CA VAL A 180 -4.06 13.19 23.08
C VAL A 180 -3.80 14.16 21.93
N SER A 181 -4.68 14.20 20.93
CA SER A 181 -4.57 15.19 19.85
C SER A 181 -4.84 16.61 20.38
N LEU A 182 -4.00 17.57 19.97
CA LEU A 182 -4.19 19.01 20.19
C LEU A 182 -5.17 19.65 19.19
N ALA A 183 -5.40 18.99 18.05
CA ALA A 183 -6.31 19.46 17.00
C ALA A 183 -7.21 18.30 16.52
N PRO A 184 -8.21 17.87 17.33
CA PRO A 184 -8.98 16.67 17.05
C PRO A 184 -9.74 16.72 15.72
N ALA A 185 -10.17 17.91 15.28
CA ALA A 185 -10.80 18.12 13.98
C ALA A 185 -9.84 17.81 12.81
N GLU A 186 -8.61 18.32 12.87
CA GLU A 186 -7.60 18.04 11.85
C GLU A 186 -7.12 16.58 11.90
N THR A 187 -7.01 15.99 13.10
CA THR A 187 -6.71 14.56 13.25
C THR A 187 -7.82 13.68 12.65
N ARG A 188 -9.09 14.07 12.76
CA ARG A 188 -10.20 13.38 12.08
C ARG A 188 -10.06 13.45 10.55
N ASN A 189 -9.71 14.61 10.01
CA ASN A 189 -9.43 14.73 8.57
C ASN A 189 -8.25 13.83 8.16
N GLY A 190 -7.21 13.77 8.98
CA GLY A 190 -6.09 12.84 8.81
C GLY A 190 -6.52 11.37 8.85
N LEU A 191 -7.44 10.99 9.74
CA LEU A 191 -7.99 9.63 9.83
C LEU A 191 -8.75 9.22 8.57
N LEU A 192 -9.54 10.14 7.99
CA LEU A 192 -10.24 9.90 6.72
C LEU A 192 -9.24 9.64 5.58
N MET A 193 -8.20 10.47 5.49
CA MET A 193 -7.14 10.28 4.49
C MET A 193 -6.36 8.99 4.70
N LEU A 194 -6.01 8.65 5.95
CA LEU A 194 -5.31 7.41 6.28
C LEU A 194 -6.17 6.19 5.93
N THR A 195 -7.48 6.25 6.21
CA THR A 195 -8.42 5.20 5.80
C THR A 195 -8.46 5.03 4.29
N ALA A 196 -8.52 6.13 3.54
CA ALA A 196 -8.49 6.08 2.08
C ALA A 196 -7.18 5.46 1.56
N TYR A 197 -6.02 5.89 2.06
CA TYR A 197 -4.74 5.28 1.68
C TYR A 197 -4.65 3.81 2.08
N GLY A 198 -5.21 3.43 3.23
CA GLY A 198 -5.30 2.04 3.66
C GLY A 198 -6.17 1.20 2.73
N LEU A 199 -7.31 1.72 2.28
CA LEU A 199 -8.18 1.07 1.29
C LEU A 199 -7.47 0.92 -0.06
N LEU A 200 -6.81 1.99 -0.55
CA LEU A 200 -6.02 1.93 -1.77
C LEU A 200 -4.93 0.87 -1.68
N PHE A 201 -4.20 0.82 -0.56
CA PHE A 201 -3.19 -0.22 -0.33
C PHE A 201 -3.80 -1.62 -0.40
N VAL A 202 -4.92 -1.87 0.30
CA VAL A 202 -5.60 -3.16 0.27
C VAL A 202 -5.99 -3.52 -1.16
N VAL A 203 -6.65 -2.61 -1.89
CA VAL A 203 -7.06 -2.84 -3.27
C VAL A 203 -5.86 -3.18 -4.15
N VAL A 204 -4.78 -2.39 -4.10
CA VAL A 204 -3.56 -2.65 -4.88
C VAL A 204 -2.96 -4.00 -4.52
N LEU A 205 -2.78 -4.31 -3.23
CA LEU A 205 -2.23 -5.58 -2.76
C LEU A 205 -3.05 -6.80 -3.24
N GLN A 206 -4.38 -6.67 -3.25
CA GLN A 206 -5.25 -7.75 -3.69
C GLN A 206 -5.37 -7.84 -5.21
N ARG A 207 -5.20 -6.71 -5.90
CA ARG A 207 -5.32 -6.59 -7.35
C ARG A 207 -4.06 -7.08 -8.07
N LEU A 208 -2.87 -6.77 -7.55
CA LEU A 208 -1.61 -7.22 -8.13
C LEU A 208 -1.42 -8.71 -7.83
N ARG A 209 -1.66 -9.57 -8.84
CA ARG A 209 -1.50 -11.03 -8.70
C ARG A 209 -0.42 -11.59 -9.60
N GLN A 210 -0.16 -10.94 -10.72
CA GLN A 210 0.84 -11.35 -11.69
C GLN A 210 1.94 -10.31 -11.81
N LEU A 211 3.13 -10.75 -12.23
CA LEU A 211 4.24 -9.83 -12.51
C LEU A 211 3.82 -8.77 -13.55
N ALA A 212 3.06 -9.16 -14.56
CA ALA A 212 2.50 -8.25 -15.57
C ALA A 212 1.65 -7.11 -14.97
N ASP A 213 0.94 -7.34 -13.86
CA ASP A 213 0.16 -6.30 -13.19
C ASP A 213 1.09 -5.26 -12.55
N LEU A 214 2.17 -5.73 -11.91
CA LEU A 214 3.17 -4.86 -11.29
C LEU A 214 3.91 -4.05 -12.36
N GLU A 215 4.34 -4.70 -13.44
CA GLU A 215 4.96 -4.05 -14.59
C GLU A 215 4.07 -2.96 -15.18
N ARG A 216 2.77 -3.24 -15.37
CA ARG A 216 1.80 -2.25 -15.85
C ARG A 216 1.68 -1.07 -14.89
N LEU A 217 1.61 -1.32 -13.58
CA LEU A 217 1.55 -0.28 -12.57
C LEU A 217 2.81 0.61 -12.59
N LEU A 218 4.00 0.00 -12.67
CA LEU A 218 5.27 0.72 -12.78
C LEU A 218 5.31 1.58 -14.05
N ARG A 219 4.87 1.04 -15.21
CA ARG A 219 4.75 1.83 -16.45
C ARG A 219 3.80 3.01 -16.28
N TRP A 220 2.66 2.85 -15.60
CA TRP A 220 1.75 3.96 -15.34
C TRP A 220 2.39 5.05 -14.48
N ILE A 221 3.11 4.68 -13.42
CA ILE A 221 3.84 5.63 -12.57
C ILE A 221 4.93 6.37 -13.38
N ALA A 222 5.68 5.64 -14.22
CA ALA A 222 6.68 6.21 -15.11
C ALA A 222 6.08 7.24 -16.08
N ILE A 223 4.99 6.89 -16.75
CA ILE A 223 4.28 7.78 -17.68
C ILE A 223 3.71 8.99 -16.93
N ALA A 224 3.14 8.80 -15.74
CA ALA A 224 2.60 9.90 -14.95
C ALA A 224 3.70 10.87 -14.52
N ALA A 225 4.86 10.37 -14.09
CA ALA A 225 6.01 11.20 -13.74
C ALA A 225 6.54 11.99 -14.94
N MET A 226 6.70 11.35 -16.12
CA MET A 226 7.09 12.05 -17.35
C MET A 226 6.06 13.11 -17.76
N GLY A 227 4.77 12.76 -17.73
CA GLY A 227 3.68 13.69 -18.06
C GLY A 227 3.65 14.90 -17.12
N MET A 228 3.83 14.68 -15.82
CA MET A 228 3.91 15.76 -14.84
C MET A 228 5.18 16.60 -14.98
N ALA A 229 6.31 16.00 -15.36
CA ALA A 229 7.54 16.73 -15.67
C ALA A 229 7.35 17.64 -16.89
N ALA A 230 6.78 17.10 -17.97
CA ALA A 230 6.46 17.85 -19.18
C ALA A 230 5.48 18.99 -18.89
N LEU A 231 4.41 18.72 -18.12
CA LEU A 231 3.47 19.73 -17.67
C LEU A 231 4.15 20.84 -16.85
N GLY A 232 5.05 20.45 -15.94
CA GLY A 232 5.83 21.40 -15.15
C GLY A 232 6.71 22.30 -16.02
N LEU A 233 7.39 21.75 -17.02
CA LEU A 233 8.21 22.52 -17.96
C LEU A 233 7.35 23.44 -18.84
N LEU A 234 6.23 22.95 -19.36
CA LEU A 234 5.29 23.77 -20.14
C LEU A 234 4.76 24.94 -19.31
N GLN A 235 4.40 24.70 -18.05
CA GLN A 235 3.94 25.77 -17.16
C GLN A 235 5.06 26.74 -16.77
N PHE A 236 6.31 26.30 -16.75
CA PHE A 236 7.46 27.16 -16.48
C PHE A 236 7.76 28.10 -17.66
N PHE A 237 7.71 27.61 -18.90
CA PHE A 237 8.02 28.41 -20.09
C PHE A 237 6.83 29.22 -20.62
N PHE A 238 5.61 28.70 -20.50
CA PHE A 238 4.39 29.28 -21.08
C PHE A 238 3.33 29.64 -20.02
N GLY A 239 3.73 29.75 -18.75
CA GLY A 239 2.82 30.03 -17.65
C GLY A 239 2.33 31.48 -17.60
N ASN A 240 1.20 31.68 -16.93
CA ASN A 240 0.58 32.98 -16.66
C ASN A 240 0.45 33.22 -15.15
N SER A 241 1.44 32.77 -14.36
CA SER A 241 1.48 32.70 -12.89
C SER A 241 0.43 31.81 -12.20
N LYS A 242 -0.53 31.26 -12.95
CA LYS A 242 -1.58 30.34 -12.47
C LYS A 242 -1.22 28.88 -12.68
N PHE A 243 -1.66 28.04 -11.76
CA PHE A 243 -1.55 26.59 -11.88
C PHE A 243 -2.49 26.08 -12.97
N LEU A 244 -1.96 25.21 -13.84
CA LEU A 244 -2.69 24.69 -14.99
C LEU A 244 -3.35 25.80 -15.83
N TRP A 245 -2.73 26.97 -15.90
CA TRP A 245 -3.22 28.19 -16.57
C TRP A 245 -4.52 28.79 -16.05
N MET A 246 -5.25 28.10 -15.18
CA MET A 246 -6.61 28.47 -14.76
C MET A 246 -6.70 28.85 -13.30
N TYR A 247 -5.97 28.18 -12.42
CA TYR A 247 -6.15 28.31 -10.97
C TYR A 247 -5.11 29.23 -10.34
N GLU A 248 -5.58 30.31 -9.74
CA GLU A 248 -4.76 31.23 -8.96
C GLU A 248 -4.75 30.79 -7.50
N HIS A 249 -3.56 30.46 -6.98
CA HIS A 249 -3.43 30.02 -5.59
C HIS A 249 -3.13 31.24 -4.70
N PRO A 250 -3.81 31.40 -3.55
CA PRO A 250 -3.80 32.65 -2.77
C PRO A 250 -2.42 33.09 -2.28
N PHE A 251 -1.49 32.15 -2.09
CA PHE A 251 -0.16 32.40 -1.53
C PHE A 251 0.99 31.88 -2.40
N ARG A 252 0.72 31.38 -3.62
CA ARG A 252 1.75 30.71 -4.45
C ARG A 252 1.50 30.98 -5.92
N THR A 253 2.57 31.28 -6.67
CA THR A 253 2.53 31.36 -8.13
C THR A 253 3.37 30.25 -8.76
N THR A 254 3.25 30.11 -10.07
CA THR A 254 4.02 29.16 -10.88
C THR A 254 5.32 29.78 -11.43
N ASP A 255 5.62 31.02 -11.10
CA ASP A 255 6.71 31.78 -11.69
C ASP A 255 8.07 31.33 -11.15
N GLY A 256 9.08 31.38 -12.02
CA GLY A 256 10.49 31.19 -11.65
C GLY A 256 10.87 29.79 -11.17
N VAL A 257 9.94 28.85 -11.06
CA VAL A 257 10.20 27.48 -10.59
C VAL A 257 9.26 26.46 -11.22
N VAL A 258 9.81 25.32 -11.64
CA VAL A 258 9.05 24.17 -12.14
C VAL A 258 8.28 23.48 -11.00
N LYS A 259 6.95 23.40 -11.12
CA LYS A 259 6.08 22.81 -10.08
C LYS A 259 4.99 21.86 -10.60
N GLY A 260 4.69 21.88 -11.90
CA GLY A 260 3.53 21.18 -12.44
C GLY A 260 2.24 21.60 -11.74
N SER A 261 1.40 20.64 -11.39
CA SER A 261 0.18 20.89 -10.61
C SER A 261 0.42 21.10 -9.12
N PHE A 262 1.64 20.92 -8.58
CA PHE A 262 1.86 20.93 -7.14
C PHE A 262 2.12 22.34 -6.61
N SER A 263 1.43 22.76 -5.55
CA SER A 263 1.66 24.08 -4.95
C SER A 263 3.05 24.25 -4.31
N ASN A 264 3.74 23.15 -4.03
CA ASN A 264 5.08 23.11 -3.42
C ASN A 264 6.06 22.34 -4.32
N GLN A 265 7.17 22.99 -4.67
CA GLN A 265 8.25 22.44 -5.49
C GLN A 265 8.87 21.16 -4.90
N ASN A 266 8.92 21.04 -3.57
CA ASN A 266 9.48 19.85 -2.92
C ASN A 266 8.54 18.65 -3.10
N HIS A 267 7.22 18.87 -3.10
CA HIS A 267 6.27 17.79 -3.38
C HIS A 267 6.33 17.36 -4.84
N PHE A 268 6.49 18.32 -5.76
CA PHE A 268 6.71 18.03 -7.18
C PHE A 268 7.98 17.20 -7.38
N ALA A 269 9.10 17.62 -6.80
CA ALA A 269 10.36 16.88 -6.88
C ALA A 269 10.23 15.46 -6.31
N HIS A 270 9.52 15.31 -5.18
CA HIS A 270 9.27 13.99 -4.59
C HIS A 270 8.40 13.11 -5.50
N PHE A 271 7.39 13.68 -6.16
CA PHE A 271 6.58 12.94 -7.13
C PHE A 271 7.42 12.47 -8.33
N LEU A 272 8.30 13.33 -8.86
CA LEU A 272 9.21 12.92 -9.94
C LEU A 272 10.19 11.83 -9.48
N ALA A 273 10.71 11.93 -8.26
CA ALA A 273 11.62 10.94 -7.69
C ALA A 273 10.97 9.54 -7.61
N LEU A 274 9.67 9.46 -7.29
CA LEU A 274 8.92 8.19 -7.32
C LEU A 274 8.86 7.56 -8.72
N GLY A 275 8.94 8.37 -9.78
CA GLY A 275 8.95 7.90 -11.17
C GLY A 275 10.30 7.43 -11.69
N ILE A 276 11.41 7.82 -11.05
CA ILE A 276 12.77 7.50 -11.55
C ILE A 276 13.00 5.98 -11.60
N GLY A 277 12.72 5.27 -10.51
CA GLY A 277 12.89 3.82 -10.45
C GLY A 277 12.09 3.08 -11.54
N PRO A 278 10.77 3.32 -11.66
CA PRO A 278 9.96 2.78 -12.74
C PRO A 278 10.44 3.14 -14.15
N LEU A 279 10.96 4.35 -14.35
CA LEU A 279 11.51 4.79 -15.65
C LEU A 279 12.79 4.04 -16.02
N VAL A 280 13.73 3.93 -15.08
CA VAL A 280 15.00 3.22 -15.30
C VAL A 280 14.74 1.74 -15.57
N TRP A 281 13.79 1.12 -14.86
CA TRP A 281 13.40 -0.27 -15.10
C TRP A 281 12.79 -0.49 -16.49
N TRP A 282 12.15 0.52 -17.07
CA TRP A 282 11.46 0.41 -18.36
C TRP A 282 12.39 0.57 -19.58
N LEU A 283 13.56 1.18 -19.40
CA LEU A 283 14.59 1.33 -20.44
C LEU A 283 15.38 0.02 -20.65
#